data_AF-R6CHX3-F1
#
_entry.id   AF-R6CHX3-F1
#
_cell.length_a   1.000
_cell.length_b   1.000
_cell.length_c   1.000
_cell.angle_alpha   90.00
_cell.angle_beta   90.00
_cell.angle_gamma   90.00
#
_symmetry.space_group_name_H-M   'P 1'
#
loop_
_entity.id
_entity.type
_entity.pdbx_description
1 polymer ?
#
loop_
_entity_poly.entity_id
_entity_poly.type
_entity_poly.pdbx_seq_one_letter_code
_entity_poly.pdbx_strand_id
1 'polypeptide(L)'
;MKYNFDEIVSRHHTNSYKWDSATLPDILPMWVADMDFRTAPAIIRALQQRVQHGIFGYTRVPDEYYSAVVGWFSRRHRWQIDREWIIYTSGVVPAISAIIKALTVPGDKVLVQTPVYNCFFPLSETMVVR
;
A
#
# COMPACT_ATOMS: atom_id res chain seq x y z
N MET A 1 -10.63 -5.58 22.96
CA MET A 1 -9.32 -4.90 22.83
C MET A 1 -9.60 -3.41 22.70
N LYS A 2 -9.02 -2.55 23.54
CA LYS A 2 -9.26 -1.10 23.49
C LYS A 2 -8.23 -0.47 22.54
N TYR A 3 -8.69 0.19 21.49
CA TYR A 3 -7.83 0.98 20.61
C TYR A 3 -7.63 2.37 21.22
N ASN A 4 -6.46 2.97 20.99
CA ASN A 4 -6.13 4.32 21.42
C ASN A 4 -5.81 5.17 20.19
N PHE A 5 -6.65 6.16 19.91
CA PHE A 5 -6.47 7.13 18.83
C PHE A 5 -6.12 8.52 19.35
N ASP A 6 -6.01 8.69 20.67
CA ASP A 6 -5.72 9.98 21.32
C ASP A 6 -4.23 10.12 21.71
N GLU A 7 -3.47 9.02 21.70
CA GLU A 7 -2.03 9.05 21.94
C GLU A 7 -1.31 9.69 20.76
N ILE A 8 -0.71 10.86 21.03
CA ILE A 8 0.18 11.53 20.10
C ILE A 8 1.53 10.80 20.11
N VAL A 9 1.87 10.18 18.98
CA VAL A 9 3.17 9.53 18.78
C VAL A 9 4.01 10.38 17.84
N SER A 10 5.15 10.87 18.32
CA SER A 10 6.07 11.62 17.47
C SER A 10 6.64 10.72 16.36
N ARG A 11 6.61 11.23 15.13
CA ARG A 11 7.21 10.60 13.94
C ARG A 11 8.41 11.38 13.39
N HIS A 12 8.83 12.44 14.08
CA HIS A 12 10.05 13.16 13.74
C HIS A 12 11.29 12.31 13.99
N HIS A 13 12.30 12.46 13.14
CA HIS A 13 13.56 11.70 13.18
C HIS A 13 13.35 10.18 13.07
N THR A 14 12.29 9.76 12.38
CA THR A 14 12.01 8.33 12.12
C THR A 14 12.23 7.94 10.66
N ASN A 15 12.78 8.85 9.84
CA ASN A 15 12.81 8.78 8.38
C ASN A 15 11.40 8.78 7.77
N SER A 16 10.47 9.49 8.41
CA SER A 16 9.10 9.63 7.91
C SER A 16 9.08 10.60 6.74
N TYR A 17 8.68 10.13 5.56
CA TYR A 17 8.54 11.04 4.42
C TYR A 17 7.55 12.19 4.70
N LYS A 18 6.48 11.93 5.45
CA LYS A 18 5.48 12.94 5.85
C LYS A 18 6.04 14.01 6.79
N TRP A 19 6.74 13.59 7.85
CA TRP A 19 7.17 14.46 8.95
C TRP A 19 8.59 15.01 8.78
N ASP A 20 9.52 14.23 8.24
CA ASP A 20 10.92 14.62 8.09
C ASP A 20 11.19 15.37 6.76
N SER A 21 10.23 15.38 5.82
CA SER A 21 10.32 16.25 4.62
C SER A 21 9.82 17.68 4.87
N ALA A 22 9.20 17.94 6.02
CA ALA A 22 8.81 19.30 6.39
C ALA A 22 10.07 20.08 6.79
N THR A 23 10.46 21.06 5.98
CA THR A 23 11.73 21.81 6.16
C THR A 23 11.60 23.06 7.02
N LEU A 24 10.38 23.57 7.24
CA LEU A 24 10.16 24.71 8.12
C LEU A 24 9.78 24.23 9.52
N PRO A 25 10.19 24.97 10.57
CA PRO A 25 9.72 24.73 11.92
C PRO A 25 8.20 24.87 12.02
N ASP A 26 7.59 24.16 12.96
CA ASP A 26 6.16 24.25 13.32
C ASP A 26 5.16 23.90 12.19
N ILE A 27 5.57 23.13 11.19
CA ILE A 27 4.66 22.57 10.18
C ILE A 27 3.90 21.36 10.74
N LEU A 28 2.58 21.34 10.51
CA LEU A 28 1.73 20.15 10.66
C LEU A 28 1.47 19.51 9.29
N PRO A 29 2.18 18.43 8.92
CA PRO A 29 2.01 17.79 7.62
C PRO A 29 0.70 16.99 7.55
N MET A 30 -0.16 17.31 6.59
CA MET A 30 -1.47 16.64 6.37
C MET A 30 -1.63 16.08 4.94
N TRP A 31 -0.53 15.79 4.25
CA TRP A 31 -0.52 15.57 2.80
C TRP A 31 -0.25 14.13 2.35
N VAL A 32 0.66 13.39 3.01
CA VAL A 32 0.90 11.97 2.71
C VAL A 32 -0.21 11.11 3.31
N ALA A 33 -0.71 10.14 2.53
CA ALA A 33 -1.73 9.19 2.94
C ALA A 33 -1.19 8.05 3.83
N ASP A 34 -0.52 8.40 4.93
CA ASP A 34 -0.24 7.50 6.05
C ASP A 34 -0.81 8.08 7.36
N MET A 35 -1.04 7.22 8.34
CA MET A 35 -1.71 7.58 9.58
C MET A 35 -0.71 7.91 10.69
N ASP A 36 -1.09 8.83 11.58
CA ASP A 36 -0.34 9.13 12.81
C ASP A 36 -0.86 8.34 14.02
N PHE A 37 -1.53 7.21 13.77
CA PHE A 37 -2.01 6.28 14.80
C PHE A 37 -1.11 5.07 14.91
N ARG A 38 -1.02 4.51 16.12
CA ARG A 38 -0.37 3.21 16.31
C ARG A 38 -1.11 2.14 15.52
N THR A 39 -0.34 1.31 14.83
CA THR A 39 -0.85 0.12 14.14
C THR A 39 -1.56 -0.82 15.13
N ALA A 40 -2.57 -1.56 14.65
CA ALA A 40 -3.35 -2.47 15.49
C ALA A 40 -2.46 -3.47 16.26
N PRO A 41 -2.72 -3.73 17.56
CA PRO A 41 -1.87 -4.60 18.38
C PRO A 41 -1.69 -6.02 17.83
N ALA A 42 -2.67 -6.54 17.09
CA ALA A 42 -2.57 -7.85 16.45
C ALA A 42 -1.46 -7.90 15.39
N ILE A 43 -1.27 -6.82 14.62
CA ILE A 43 -0.22 -6.73 13.60
C ILE A 43 1.15 -6.62 14.26
N ILE A 44 1.27 -5.79 15.31
CA ILE A 44 2.52 -5.65 16.08
C ILE A 44 2.96 -7.01 16.65
N ARG A 45 2.03 -7.77 17.25
CA ARG A 45 2.33 -9.11 17.79
C ARG A 45 2.76 -10.10 16.69
N ALA A 46 2.08 -10.11 15.54
CA ALA A 46 2.45 -10.97 14.42
C ALA A 46 3.88 -10.67 13.90
N LEU A 47 4.24 -9.38 13.82
CA LEU A 47 5.59 -8.96 13.45
C LEU A 47 6.62 -9.37 14.50
N GLN A 48 6.32 -9.18 15.80
CA GLN A 48 7.21 -9.62 16.89
C GLN A 48 7.46 -11.13 16.84
N GLN A 49 6.42 -11.94 16.63
CA GLN A 49 6.53 -13.38 16.46
C GLN A 49 7.39 -13.74 15.23
N ARG A 50 7.20 -13.05 14.11
CA ARG A 50 8.02 -13.26 12.91
C ARG A 50 9.49 -12.93 13.16
N VAL A 51 9.78 -11.86 13.90
CA VAL A 51 11.14 -11.46 14.27
C VAL A 51 11.79 -12.52 15.15
N GLN A 52 11.05 -13.10 16.11
CA GLN A 52 11.56 -14.15 17.01
C GLN A 52 12.01 -15.42 16.28
N HIS A 53 11.50 -15.69 15.07
CA HIS A 53 11.94 -16.83 14.27
C HIS A 53 13.43 -16.74 13.85
N GLY A 54 14.00 -15.53 13.75
CA GLY A 54 15.43 -15.31 13.53
C GLY A 54 15.96 -15.61 12.12
N ILE A 55 15.20 -16.30 11.26
CA ILE A 55 15.57 -16.60 9.86
C ILE A 55 14.70 -15.78 8.90
N PHE A 56 15.32 -15.02 8.00
CA PHE A 56 14.63 -14.08 7.08
C PHE A 56 14.91 -14.38 5.60
N GLY A 57 15.06 -15.66 5.25
CA GLY A 57 15.27 -16.10 3.88
C GLY A 57 14.02 -15.98 2.99
N TYR A 58 14.13 -16.50 1.76
CA TYR A 58 13.06 -16.48 0.78
C TYR A 58 11.77 -17.13 1.32
N THR A 59 10.66 -16.44 1.09
CA THR A 59 9.34 -16.83 1.59
C THR A 59 8.38 -16.95 0.43
N ARG A 60 7.61 -18.04 0.40
CA ARG A 60 6.43 -18.17 -0.47
C ARG A 60 5.21 -17.59 0.24
N VAL A 61 4.32 -16.95 -0.52
CA VAL A 61 3.06 -16.44 0.02
C VAL A 61 2.21 -17.62 0.50
N PRO A 62 1.81 -17.66 1.78
CA PRO A 62 1.12 -18.82 2.35
C PRO A 62 -0.39 -18.78 2.05
N ASP A 63 -1.08 -19.91 2.16
CA ASP A 63 -2.50 -20.03 1.80
C ASP A 63 -3.42 -19.15 2.65
N GLU A 64 -3.04 -18.93 3.90
CA GLU A 64 -3.74 -18.08 4.86
C GLU A 64 -3.84 -16.63 4.38
N TYR A 65 -2.87 -16.15 3.59
CA TYR A 65 -2.97 -14.83 2.95
C TYR A 65 -4.16 -14.77 1.99
N TYR A 66 -4.30 -15.75 1.12
CA TYR A 66 -5.39 -15.80 0.14
C TYR A 66 -6.74 -15.94 0.83
N SER A 67 -6.85 -16.84 1.81
CA SER A 67 -8.07 -16.98 2.61
C SER A 67 -8.45 -15.70 3.35
N ALA A 68 -7.46 -14.94 3.86
CA ALA A 68 -7.70 -13.66 4.52
C ALA A 68 -8.25 -12.60 3.54
N VAL A 69 -7.68 -12.50 2.34
CA VAL A 69 -8.13 -11.56 1.29
C VAL A 69 -9.54 -11.93 0.79
N VAL A 70 -9.75 -13.19 0.40
CA VAL A 70 -11.08 -13.70 -0.04
C VAL A 70 -12.14 -13.43 1.02
N GLY A 71 -11.85 -13.79 2.28
CA GLY A 71 -12.75 -13.57 3.40
C GLY A 71 -13.03 -12.09 3.68
N TRP A 72 -12.04 -11.21 3.49
CA TRP A 72 -12.22 -9.76 3.66
C TRP A 72 -13.22 -9.21 2.64
N PHE A 73 -13.03 -9.54 1.36
CA PHE A 73 -13.94 -9.12 0.29
C PHE A 73 -15.36 -9.66 0.48
N SER A 74 -15.48 -10.92 0.86
CA SER A 74 -16.77 -11.53 1.17
C SER A 74 -17.50 -10.79 2.29
N ARG A 75 -16.83 -10.56 3.43
CA ARG A 75 -17.47 -9.94 4.62
C ARG A 75 -17.75 -8.44 4.47
N ARG A 76 -16.87 -7.69 3.79
CA ARG A 76 -16.94 -6.22 3.74
C ARG A 76 -17.55 -5.67 2.46
N HIS A 77 -17.46 -6.42 1.38
CA HIS A 77 -17.92 -5.98 0.07
C HIS A 77 -18.99 -6.91 -0.51
N ARG A 78 -19.37 -8.01 0.20
CA ARG A 78 -20.31 -9.04 -0.29
C ARG A 78 -19.90 -9.60 -1.64
N TRP A 79 -18.59 -9.61 -1.90
CA TRP A 79 -18.02 -10.06 -3.16
C TRP A 79 -17.22 -11.33 -2.91
N GLN A 80 -17.63 -12.41 -3.55
CA GLN A 80 -16.88 -13.66 -3.56
C GLN A 80 -15.87 -13.60 -4.70
N ILE A 81 -14.59 -13.73 -4.35
CA ILE A 81 -13.49 -13.77 -5.29
C ILE A 81 -12.81 -15.13 -5.22
N ASP A 82 -12.37 -15.61 -6.38
CA ASP A 82 -11.62 -16.85 -6.47
C ASP A 82 -10.15 -16.61 -6.15
N ARG A 83 -9.51 -17.61 -5.55
CA ARG A 83 -8.09 -17.53 -5.16
C ARG A 83 -7.20 -17.24 -6.36
N GLU A 84 -7.53 -17.85 -7.49
CA GLU A 84 -6.79 -17.82 -8.75
C GLU A 84 -6.77 -16.41 -9.37
N TRP A 85 -7.67 -15.52 -8.95
CA TRP A 85 -7.70 -14.12 -9.41
C TRP A 85 -6.65 -13.25 -8.70
N ILE A 86 -6.06 -13.73 -7.60
CA ILE A 86 -5.20 -12.93 -6.73
C ILE A 86 -3.72 -13.09 -7.14
N ILE A 87 -3.14 -12.00 -7.63
CA ILE A 87 -1.70 -11.88 -7.88
C ILE A 87 -1.07 -11.00 -6.80
N TYR A 88 -0.09 -11.54 -6.07
CA TYR A 88 0.66 -10.77 -5.07
C TYR A 88 1.66 -9.83 -5.76
N THR A 89 1.64 -8.55 -5.37
CA THR A 89 2.57 -7.53 -5.84
C THR A 89 3.13 -6.73 -4.67
N SER A 90 4.25 -6.03 -4.89
CA SER A 90 4.86 -5.16 -3.87
C SER A 90 4.06 -3.89 -3.58
N GLY A 91 3.06 -3.56 -4.41
CA GLY A 91 2.20 -2.40 -4.23
C GLY A 91 1.34 -2.10 -5.46
N VAL A 92 0.36 -1.22 -5.29
CA VAL A 92 -0.61 -0.87 -6.34
C VAL A 92 0.05 -0.11 -7.50
N VAL A 93 0.93 0.86 -7.23
CA VAL A 93 1.61 1.65 -8.29
C VAL A 93 2.48 0.77 -9.21
N PRO A 94 3.37 -0.11 -8.69
CA PRO A 94 4.07 -1.08 -9.53
C PRO A 94 3.14 -2.03 -10.30
N ALA A 95 2.02 -2.45 -9.69
CA ALA A 95 1.04 -3.31 -10.37
C ALA A 95 0.40 -2.60 -11.57
N ILE A 96 -0.01 -1.33 -11.41
CA ILE A 96 -0.55 -0.52 -12.51
C ILE A 96 0.50 -0.38 -13.63
N SER A 97 1.76 -0.10 -13.29
CA SER A 97 2.85 -0.04 -14.28
C SER A 97 2.99 -1.35 -15.07
N ALA A 98 2.93 -2.49 -14.38
CA ALA A 98 3.01 -3.81 -15.01
C ALA A 98 1.79 -4.09 -15.91
N ILE A 99 0.58 -3.70 -15.47
CA ILE A 99 -0.66 -3.85 -16.24
C ILE A 99 -0.59 -3.03 -17.53
N ILE A 100 -0.17 -1.77 -17.48
CA ILE A 100 0.00 -0.91 -18.66
C ILE A 100 1.00 -1.56 -19.62
N LYS A 101 2.17 -1.99 -19.13
CA LYS A 101 3.19 -2.70 -19.94
C LYS A 101 2.68 -3.99 -20.59
N ALA A 102 1.78 -4.70 -19.90
CA ALA A 102 1.27 -5.99 -20.39
C ALA A 102 0.13 -5.84 -21.39
N LEU A 103 -0.64 -4.75 -21.32
CA LEU A 103 -1.89 -4.58 -22.09
C LEU A 103 -1.81 -3.50 -23.17
N THR A 104 -0.69 -2.76 -23.27
CA THR A 104 -0.52 -1.67 -24.24
C THR A 104 0.84 -1.73 -24.91
N VAL A 105 0.94 -1.09 -26.07
CA VAL A 105 2.21 -0.81 -26.75
C VAL A 105 2.46 0.70 -26.82
N PRO A 106 3.71 1.14 -27.06
CA PRO A 106 4.00 2.56 -27.23
C PRO A 106 3.09 3.21 -28.28
N GLY A 107 2.43 4.30 -27.91
CA GLY A 107 1.45 5.02 -28.75
C GLY A 107 -0.02 4.71 -28.45
N ASP A 108 -0.32 3.63 -27.73
CA ASP A 108 -1.68 3.38 -27.23
C ASP A 108 -2.07 4.41 -26.16
N LYS A 109 -3.36 4.70 -26.05
CA LYS A 109 -3.87 5.71 -25.11
C LYS A 109 -4.54 5.06 -23.90
N VAL A 110 -4.20 5.54 -22.71
CA VAL A 110 -4.82 5.11 -21.44
C VAL A 110 -5.69 6.23 -20.89
N LEU A 111 -6.98 5.94 -20.66
CA LEU A 111 -7.93 6.91 -20.11
C LEU A 111 -7.73 7.06 -18.59
N VAL A 112 -7.70 8.30 -18.13
CA VAL A 112 -7.66 8.67 -16.70
C VAL A 112 -8.70 9.77 -16.46
N GLN A 113 -9.53 9.62 -15.42
CA GLN A 113 -10.56 10.60 -15.07
C GLN A 113 -10.00 11.60 -14.05
N THR A 114 -9.80 12.85 -14.47
CA THR A 114 -9.24 13.90 -13.62
C THR A 114 -10.31 14.67 -12.83
N PRO A 115 -9.97 15.25 -11.65
CA PRO A 115 -8.70 15.15 -10.94
C PRO A 115 -8.49 13.78 -10.26
N VAL A 116 -7.26 13.27 -10.29
CA VAL A 116 -6.91 11.96 -9.70
C VAL A 116 -5.52 12.01 -9.07
N TYR A 117 -5.16 10.96 -8.36
CA TYR A 117 -3.84 10.77 -7.77
C TYR A 117 -2.71 10.96 -8.80
N ASN A 118 -1.73 11.80 -8.47
CA ASN A 118 -0.70 12.23 -9.43
C ASN A 118 0.15 11.08 -9.99
N CYS A 119 0.31 9.96 -9.29
CA CYS A 119 1.10 8.84 -9.81
C CYS A 119 0.48 8.19 -11.06
N PHE A 120 -0.78 8.46 -11.41
CA PHE A 120 -1.34 7.96 -12.68
C PHE A 120 -0.67 8.59 -13.92
N PHE A 121 -0.15 9.82 -13.85
CA PHE A 121 0.41 10.52 -15.03
C PHE A 121 1.81 10.04 -15.43
N PRO A 122 2.81 9.93 -14.53
CA PRO A 122 4.13 9.40 -14.92
C PRO A 122 4.04 7.96 -15.44
N LEU A 123 3.08 7.18 -14.95
CA LEU A 123 2.81 5.83 -15.42
C LEU A 123 2.30 5.81 -16.87
N SER A 124 1.52 6.81 -17.28
CA SER A 124 1.04 6.96 -18.67
C SER A 124 2.05 7.65 -19.60
N GLU A 125 2.82 8.63 -19.10
CA GLU A 125 3.78 9.40 -19.90
C GLU A 125 4.98 8.57 -20.36
N THR A 126 5.33 7.52 -19.62
CA THR A 126 6.40 6.60 -20.02
C THR A 126 6.02 5.78 -21.28
N MET A 127 4.77 5.85 -21.76
CA MET A 127 4.29 5.12 -22.94
C MET A 127 3.52 5.95 -23.98
N VAL A 128 3.26 7.23 -23.73
CA VAL A 128 2.52 8.11 -24.65
C VAL A 128 3.33 9.38 -24.92
N VAL A 129 3.99 9.39 -26.08
CA VAL A 129 4.25 10.64 -26.82
C VAL A 129 2.89 11.13 -27.34
N ARG A 130 2.67 12.44 -27.25
CA ARG A 130 1.49 13.18 -27.74
C ARG A 130 0.85 12.61 -29.01
#